data_AF-A0A2H3I4G2-F1
#
_entry.id   AF-A0A2H3I4G2-F1
#
_cell.length_a   1.000
_cell.length_b   1.000
_cell.length_c   1.000
_cell.angle_alpha   90.00
_cell.angle_beta   90.00
_cell.angle_gamma   90.00
#
_symmetry.space_group_name_H-M   'P 1'
#
loop_
_entity.id
_entity.type
_entity.pdbx_description
1 polymer ?
#
loop_
_entity_poly.entity_id
_entity_poly.type
_entity_poly.pdbx_seq_one_letter_code
_entity_poly.pdbx_strand_id
1 'polypeptide(L)'
;MSPSISTYRLVGVLSYLTLILFLITNSYGSPLPHESEDAASISEASELPHAKSEDTTLVLRASTEGKSILLTERATSSSSNTSFPTAFDTIGNNFTATSCPKFFDYFLADETYKSCYAVSLLLQNSNTFFKDLASAVTLDQVLDTSCSANTTACATFMTNLAANLTSNNNCGADYKLGNPTVTQAYDGMVSYEPIAKAVCLEDPSTHEYCFTEAATNSTNISGYALYLLPLGNSLPGGSRPACNQCTQATMAIFKDSAVVKGNPLVQTYIPAAQTINIGCGPNFVNATVNVGTQDSGSSSKTSASGLTAPPPPLTFVGFLLASVILFASI
;
A
#
# COMPACT_ATOMS: atom_id res chain seq x y z
N MET A 1 -57.34 -16.33 6.67
CA MET A 1 -56.94 -15.92 5.31
C MET A 1 -55.82 -14.89 5.45
N SER A 2 -54.57 -15.34 5.37
CA SER A 2 -53.38 -14.48 5.46
C SER A 2 -52.83 -14.24 4.05
N PRO A 3 -52.47 -13.00 3.68
CA PRO A 3 -51.89 -12.74 2.37
C PRO A 3 -50.41 -13.16 2.35
N SER A 4 -50.00 -13.72 1.22
CA SER A 4 -48.71 -14.36 0.99
C SER A 4 -47.57 -13.34 0.84
N ILE A 5 -46.40 -13.68 1.38
CA ILE A 5 -45.12 -12.95 1.44
C ILE A 5 -44.57 -12.53 0.05
N SER A 6 -45.17 -13.00 -1.03
CA SER A 6 -44.73 -12.75 -2.41
C SER A 6 -44.98 -11.31 -2.90
N THR A 7 -46.01 -10.62 -2.40
CA THR A 7 -46.34 -9.25 -2.84
C THR A 7 -45.37 -8.19 -2.33
N TYR A 8 -44.71 -8.39 -1.19
CA TYR A 8 -43.74 -7.43 -0.64
C TYR A 8 -42.42 -7.37 -1.42
N ARG A 9 -42.01 -8.49 -2.04
CA ARG A 9 -40.80 -8.54 -2.88
C ARG A 9 -40.99 -7.78 -4.19
N LEU A 10 -42.21 -7.76 -4.75
CA LEU A 10 -42.51 -7.06 -6.00
C LEU A 10 -42.54 -5.53 -5.83
N VAL A 11 -43.12 -5.04 -4.72
CA VAL A 11 -43.22 -3.60 -4.44
C VAL A 11 -41.84 -2.96 -4.18
N GLY A 12 -40.93 -3.69 -3.53
CA GLY A 12 -39.57 -3.22 -3.29
C GLY A 12 -38.73 -3.09 -4.57
N VAL A 13 -38.90 -4.03 -5.51
CA VAL A 13 -38.16 -4.02 -6.79
C VAL A 13 -38.67 -2.91 -7.72
N LEU A 14 -39.98 -2.64 -7.75
CA LEU A 14 -40.52 -1.51 -8.52
C LEU A 14 -40.08 -0.15 -7.96
N SER A 15 -40.00 0.00 -6.63
CA SER A 15 -39.51 1.24 -5.99
C SER A 15 -38.04 1.52 -6.32
N TYR A 16 -37.22 0.47 -6.40
CA TYR A 16 -35.80 0.60 -6.75
C TYR A 16 -35.59 0.95 -8.22
N LEU A 17 -36.39 0.36 -9.12
CA LEU A 17 -36.37 0.68 -10.55
C LEU A 17 -36.79 2.13 -10.84
N THR A 18 -37.77 2.69 -10.10
CA THR A 18 -38.15 4.10 -10.25
C THR A 18 -37.07 5.06 -9.76
N LEU A 19 -36.33 4.68 -8.70
CA LEU A 19 -35.22 5.50 -8.20
C LEU A 19 -34.05 5.54 -9.19
N ILE A 20 -33.73 4.41 -9.81
CA ILE A 20 -32.68 4.31 -10.84
C ILE A 20 -33.05 5.13 -12.09
N LEU A 21 -34.31 5.06 -12.56
CA LEU A 21 -34.74 5.88 -13.69
C LEU A 21 -34.67 7.39 -13.40
N PHE A 22 -34.98 7.82 -12.17
CA PHE A 22 -34.92 9.23 -11.78
C PHE A 22 -33.49 9.79 -11.75
N LEU A 23 -32.50 8.94 -11.44
CA LEU A 23 -31.07 9.32 -11.46
C LEU A 23 -30.53 9.43 -12.90
N ILE A 24 -31.03 8.59 -13.82
CA ILE A 24 -30.62 8.63 -15.23
C ILE A 24 -31.17 9.88 -15.94
N THR A 25 -32.39 10.32 -15.60
CA THR A 25 -33.00 11.52 -16.24
C THR A 25 -32.38 12.85 -15.80
N ASN A 26 -31.76 12.92 -14.62
CA ASN A 26 -31.12 14.14 -14.12
C ASN A 26 -29.65 14.28 -14.56
N SER A 27 -29.10 13.33 -15.32
CA SER A 27 -27.72 13.37 -15.83
C SER A 27 -27.57 14.07 -17.19
N TYR A 28 -28.67 14.50 -17.83
CA TYR A 28 -28.57 15.30 -19.05
C TYR A 28 -28.53 16.79 -18.70
N GLY A 29 -27.32 17.34 -18.81
CA GLY A 29 -27.00 18.74 -18.53
C GLY A 29 -27.80 19.73 -19.38
N SER A 30 -28.02 20.89 -18.78
CA SER A 30 -28.46 22.09 -19.50
C SER A 30 -27.30 23.06 -19.68
N PRO A 31 -27.32 23.89 -20.74
CA PRO A 31 -26.17 24.62 -21.25
C PRO A 31 -25.93 25.93 -20.50
N LEU A 32 -24.66 26.34 -20.44
CA LEU A 32 -24.22 27.67 -20.00
C LEU A 32 -24.85 28.78 -20.85
N PRO A 33 -25.30 29.90 -20.27
CA PRO A 33 -25.52 31.12 -21.03
C PRO A 33 -24.20 31.86 -21.25
N HIS A 34 -23.96 32.18 -22.51
CA HIS A 34 -23.10 33.27 -22.96
C HIS A 34 -23.60 34.60 -22.38
N GLU A 35 -22.69 35.41 -21.87
CA GLU A 35 -22.85 36.86 -21.88
C GLU A 35 -21.51 37.48 -22.28
N SER A 36 -21.60 38.35 -23.28
CA SER A 36 -20.52 39.09 -23.94
C SER A 36 -20.76 40.58 -23.76
N GLU A 37 -19.66 41.35 -23.80
CA GLU A 37 -19.57 42.82 -23.86
C GLU A 37 -19.76 43.51 -22.49
N ASP A 38 -18.92 44.45 -22.03
CA ASP A 38 -18.35 45.59 -22.74
C ASP A 38 -17.01 46.09 -22.16
N ALA A 39 -16.27 46.79 -23.01
CA ALA A 39 -15.06 47.52 -22.71
C ALA A 39 -15.34 48.86 -22.00
N ALA A 40 -14.51 49.20 -21.01
CA ALA A 40 -14.29 50.59 -20.62
C ALA A 40 -12.86 50.77 -20.06
N SER A 41 -12.08 51.55 -20.79
CA SER A 41 -10.80 52.15 -20.42
C SER A 41 -10.95 53.18 -19.29
N ILE A 42 -9.92 53.36 -18.46
CA ILE A 42 -9.23 54.65 -18.16
C ILE A 42 -7.95 54.37 -17.33
N SER A 43 -6.95 55.21 -17.59
CA SER A 43 -5.59 55.37 -17.05
C SER A 43 -5.49 55.44 -15.50
N GLU A 44 -4.34 55.35 -14.81
CA GLU A 44 -3.04 55.98 -15.08
C GLU A 44 -1.93 55.51 -14.10
N ALA A 45 -0.71 55.45 -14.64
CA ALA A 45 0.63 55.67 -14.06
C ALA A 45 1.08 55.05 -12.71
N SER A 46 2.13 54.22 -12.80
CA SER A 46 3.44 54.67 -12.30
C SER A 46 4.61 53.89 -12.92
N GLU A 47 5.69 54.62 -13.15
CA GLU A 47 6.79 54.34 -14.06
C GLU A 47 8.00 53.72 -13.33
N LEU A 48 8.70 52.89 -14.11
CA LEU A 48 10.03 52.24 -14.04
C LEU A 48 11.22 53.12 -13.54
N PRO A 49 12.41 52.53 -13.21
CA PRO A 49 13.36 51.92 -14.16
C PRO A 49 13.99 50.58 -13.70
N HIS A 50 14.05 49.51 -14.49
CA HIS A 50 14.93 49.17 -15.64
C HIS A 50 16.44 49.14 -15.36
N ALA A 51 17.01 47.92 -15.36
CA ALA A 51 18.41 47.66 -15.73
C ALA A 51 18.59 46.23 -16.30
N LYS A 52 18.57 46.15 -17.63
CA LYS A 52 19.44 45.41 -18.58
C LYS A 52 19.61 43.87 -18.51
N SER A 53 19.05 43.27 -19.57
CA SER A 53 19.36 42.04 -20.32
C SER A 53 20.82 41.56 -20.35
N GLU A 54 21.01 40.23 -20.28
CA GLU A 54 21.88 39.48 -21.20
C GLU A 54 21.26 38.12 -21.58
N ASP A 55 21.38 37.81 -22.87
CA ASP A 55 20.96 36.65 -23.62
C ASP A 55 21.98 35.52 -23.47
N THR A 56 21.55 34.28 -23.18
CA THR A 56 22.29 33.07 -23.56
C THR A 56 21.34 31.88 -23.64
N THR A 57 20.98 31.51 -24.87
CA THR A 57 20.53 30.17 -25.25
C THR A 57 21.47 29.07 -24.72
N LEU A 58 20.97 28.14 -23.89
CA LEU A 58 21.65 26.87 -23.60
C LEU A 58 20.73 25.67 -23.85
N VAL A 59 21.19 24.92 -24.85
CA VAL A 59 20.85 23.60 -25.36
C VAL A 59 20.41 22.59 -24.29
N LEU A 60 19.33 21.86 -24.61
CA LEU A 60 18.89 20.63 -23.96
C LEU A 60 20.04 19.63 -23.79
N ARG A 61 20.32 19.24 -22.54
CA ARG A 61 20.90 17.94 -22.23
C ARG A 61 20.03 17.26 -21.17
N ALA A 62 19.39 16.18 -21.58
CA ALA A 62 18.81 15.21 -20.67
C ALA A 62 19.95 14.58 -19.85
N SER A 63 19.89 14.74 -18.53
CA SER A 63 20.62 13.87 -17.60
C SER A 63 19.60 12.98 -16.91
N THR A 64 19.53 11.74 -17.38
CA THR A 64 19.15 10.58 -16.59
C THR A 64 20.13 10.44 -15.44
N GLU A 65 19.71 10.78 -14.24
CA GLU A 65 20.39 10.37 -13.02
C GLU A 65 19.33 10.10 -11.96
N GLY A 66 19.16 8.82 -11.63
CA GLY A 66 18.25 8.38 -10.59
C GLY A 66 18.73 8.91 -9.24
N LYS A 67 18.21 10.08 -8.85
CA LYS A 67 18.32 10.56 -7.48
C LYS A 67 17.55 9.58 -6.61
N SER A 68 18.28 8.74 -5.88
CA SER A 68 17.70 7.94 -4.80
C SER A 68 16.98 8.91 -3.87
N ILE A 69 15.65 8.79 -3.81
CA ILE A 69 14.82 9.59 -2.92
C ILE A 69 15.10 9.04 -1.51
N LEU A 70 16.09 9.64 -0.85
CA LEU A 70 16.46 9.27 0.52
C LEU A 70 15.51 10.05 1.44
N LEU A 71 14.45 9.39 1.87
CA LEU A 71 13.60 9.85 2.96
C LEU A 71 14.25 9.40 4.27
N THR A 72 14.32 10.30 5.25
CA THR A 72 14.94 10.05 6.56
C THR A 72 13.90 9.47 7.53
N GLU A 73 14.36 8.79 8.57
CA GLU A 73 13.53 8.19 9.64
C GLU A 73 13.44 9.17 10.84
N ARG A 74 12.22 9.41 11.34
CA ARG A 74 11.88 10.33 12.43
C ARG A 74 12.37 9.78 13.75
N ALA A 75 12.93 10.67 14.56
CA ALA A 75 13.21 10.35 15.95
C ALA A 75 11.87 10.13 16.69
N THR A 76 11.68 8.93 17.22
CA THR A 76 10.46 8.54 17.93
C THR A 76 10.22 9.46 19.13
N SER A 77 9.06 10.13 19.16
CA SER A 77 8.68 10.98 20.30
C SER A 77 8.19 10.12 21.47
N SER A 78 8.62 10.42 22.69
CA SER A 78 8.19 9.68 23.89
C SER A 78 6.68 9.86 24.19
N SER A 79 5.91 8.83 23.83
CA SER A 79 4.69 8.29 24.44
C SER A 79 3.72 9.25 25.16
N SER A 80 2.60 9.60 24.50
CA SER A 80 1.32 9.73 25.20
C SER A 80 0.59 8.38 25.20
N ASN A 81 -0.12 8.08 26.29
CA ASN A 81 -0.83 6.83 26.55
C ASN A 81 -2.03 6.57 25.62
N THR A 82 -1.81 6.38 24.33
CA THR A 82 -2.83 5.86 23.40
C THR A 82 -2.54 4.40 23.12
N SER A 83 -3.50 3.52 23.41
CA SER A 83 -3.40 2.10 22.99
C SER A 83 -3.31 2.05 21.47
N PHE A 84 -2.42 1.22 20.93
CA PHE A 84 -2.37 0.97 19.49
C PHE A 84 -3.73 0.44 19.00
N PRO A 85 -4.22 0.85 17.81
CA PRO A 85 -5.53 0.44 17.31
C PRO A 85 -5.64 -1.06 17.06
N THR A 86 -6.85 -1.58 17.20
CA THR A 86 -7.12 -3.01 17.04
C THR A 86 -7.70 -3.26 15.65
N ALA A 87 -7.08 -4.17 14.89
CA ALA A 87 -7.65 -4.66 13.64
C ALA A 87 -8.87 -5.52 13.93
N PHE A 88 -9.85 -5.48 13.03
CA PHE A 88 -11.09 -6.25 13.12
C PHE A 88 -11.79 -6.06 14.46
N ASP A 89 -11.88 -4.81 14.93
CA ASP A 89 -12.58 -4.47 16.18
C ASP A 89 -14.10 -4.69 16.10
N THR A 90 -14.62 -4.95 14.91
CA THR A 90 -16.01 -5.32 14.64
C THR A 90 -16.09 -6.50 13.66
N ILE A 91 -15.84 -7.72 14.15
CA ILE A 91 -16.05 -8.94 13.36
C ILE A 91 -17.54 -9.34 13.40
N GLY A 92 -18.14 -9.48 12.21
CA GLY A 92 -19.49 -10.03 12.07
C GLY A 92 -19.50 -11.56 12.13
N ASN A 93 -20.69 -12.17 12.16
CA ASN A 93 -20.84 -13.64 12.27
C ASN A 93 -21.00 -14.37 10.93
N ASN A 94 -20.66 -13.71 9.82
CA ASN A 94 -20.89 -14.25 8.48
C ASN A 94 -19.70 -15.13 8.05
N PHE A 95 -19.58 -16.32 8.65
CA PHE A 95 -18.56 -17.30 8.29
C PHE A 95 -19.20 -18.66 8.02
N THR A 96 -18.67 -19.34 7.01
CA THR A 96 -19.02 -20.69 6.58
C THR A 96 -18.35 -21.72 7.47
N ALA A 97 -17.05 -21.52 7.75
CA ALA A 97 -16.28 -22.40 8.61
C ALA A 97 -16.35 -21.93 10.07
N THR A 98 -16.79 -22.80 10.98
CA THR A 98 -16.82 -22.51 12.42
C THR A 98 -15.43 -22.37 13.04
N SER A 99 -14.38 -22.81 12.34
CA SER A 99 -12.97 -22.60 12.68
C SER A 99 -12.49 -21.19 12.37
N CYS A 100 -13.12 -20.46 11.46
CA CYS A 100 -12.61 -19.17 11.02
C CYS A 100 -12.66 -18.09 12.11
N PRO A 101 -13.79 -17.85 12.82
CA PRO A 101 -13.81 -16.93 13.94
C PRO A 101 -12.75 -17.24 15.01
N LYS A 102 -12.54 -18.54 15.31
CA LYS A 102 -11.53 -18.98 16.28
C LYS A 102 -10.11 -18.65 15.85
N PHE A 103 -9.84 -18.71 14.54
CA PHE A 103 -8.55 -18.32 14.00
C PHE A 103 -8.32 -16.81 14.16
N PHE A 104 -9.35 -15.98 13.94
CA PHE A 104 -9.27 -14.54 14.21
C PHE A 104 -9.00 -14.26 15.70
N ASP A 105 -9.74 -14.89 16.60
CA ASP A 105 -9.50 -14.76 18.04
C ASP A 105 -8.06 -15.16 18.41
N TYR A 106 -7.55 -16.24 17.81
CA TYR A 106 -6.19 -16.73 18.04
C TYR A 106 -5.13 -15.73 17.58
N PHE A 107 -5.16 -15.29 16.32
CA PHE A 107 -4.06 -14.44 15.82
C PHE A 107 -4.13 -13.02 16.38
N LEU A 108 -5.33 -12.47 16.64
CA LEU A 108 -5.47 -11.15 17.26
C LEU A 108 -4.96 -11.15 18.72
N ALA A 109 -4.98 -12.30 19.38
CA ALA A 109 -4.42 -12.47 20.72
C ALA A 109 -2.91 -12.75 20.72
N ASP A 110 -2.30 -13.12 19.59
CA ASP A 110 -0.89 -13.49 19.49
C ASP A 110 0.04 -12.28 19.74
N GLU A 111 1.02 -12.45 20.63
CA GLU A 111 1.93 -11.36 21.02
C GLU A 111 2.91 -10.98 19.89
N THR A 112 3.28 -11.93 19.03
CA THR A 112 4.11 -11.64 17.85
C THR A 112 3.33 -10.75 16.90
N TYR A 113 2.07 -11.09 16.64
CA TYR A 113 1.17 -10.27 15.84
C TYR A 113 1.05 -8.84 16.40
N LYS A 114 0.78 -8.70 17.70
CA LYS A 114 0.64 -7.39 18.34
C LYS A 114 1.92 -6.55 18.26
N SER A 115 3.08 -7.18 18.38
CA SER A 115 4.38 -6.48 18.25
C SER A 115 4.69 -5.97 16.84
N CYS A 116 3.94 -6.43 15.83
CA CYS A 116 4.12 -6.01 14.45
C CYS A 116 3.40 -4.72 14.10
N TYR A 117 2.47 -4.25 14.95
CA TYR A 117 1.79 -2.97 14.79
C TYR A 117 1.27 -2.73 13.37
N ALA A 118 0.60 -3.74 12.81
CA ALA A 118 0.34 -3.85 11.38
C ALA A 118 -0.74 -2.88 10.86
N VAL A 119 -0.34 -1.67 10.44
CA VAL A 119 -1.22 -0.70 9.77
C VAL A 119 -1.94 -1.31 8.55
N SER A 120 -1.30 -2.27 7.86
CA SER A 120 -1.91 -2.99 6.73
C SER A 120 -3.23 -3.67 7.07
N LEU A 121 -3.41 -4.14 8.31
CA LEU A 121 -4.65 -4.76 8.77
C LEU A 121 -5.63 -3.75 9.38
N LEU A 122 -5.17 -2.53 9.71
CA LEU A 122 -6.03 -1.48 10.25
C LEU A 122 -6.81 -0.72 9.17
N LEU A 123 -6.19 -0.53 8.00
CA LEU A 123 -6.65 0.34 6.92
C LEU A 123 -8.07 0.06 6.38
N GLN A 124 -8.64 -1.12 6.58
CA GLN A 124 -9.95 -1.48 6.05
C GLN A 124 -10.99 -1.92 7.09
N ASN A 125 -10.58 -2.22 8.33
CA ASN A 125 -11.45 -2.92 9.28
C ASN A 125 -11.22 -2.52 10.75
N SER A 126 -10.54 -1.41 11.01
CA SER A 126 -10.33 -0.89 12.37
C SER A 126 -11.06 0.43 12.56
N ASN A 127 -12.21 0.39 13.25
CA ASN A 127 -12.93 1.61 13.61
C ASN A 127 -12.13 2.51 14.54
N THR A 128 -11.29 1.93 15.40
CA THR A 128 -10.35 2.67 16.23
C THR A 128 -9.35 3.44 15.38
N PHE A 129 -8.69 2.80 14.41
CA PHE A 129 -7.78 3.49 13.50
C PHE A 129 -8.48 4.57 12.65
N PHE A 130 -9.71 4.30 12.18
CA PHE A 130 -10.47 5.30 11.42
C PHE A 130 -10.79 6.56 12.21
N LYS A 131 -10.93 6.47 13.53
CA LYS A 131 -11.07 7.64 14.39
C LYS A 131 -9.75 8.40 14.51
N ASP A 132 -8.64 7.69 14.56
CA ASP A 132 -7.30 8.30 14.67
C ASP A 132 -6.92 9.08 13.40
N LEU A 133 -7.43 8.68 12.22
CA LEU A 133 -7.25 9.43 10.96
C LEU A 133 -7.74 10.89 11.03
N ALA A 134 -8.61 11.24 11.99
CA ALA A 134 -9.12 12.60 12.15
C ALA A 134 -8.10 13.57 12.80
N SER A 135 -6.97 13.05 13.31
CA SER A 135 -5.98 13.84 14.06
C SER A 135 -4.57 13.46 13.60
N ALA A 136 -3.85 14.41 12.99
CA ALA A 136 -2.46 14.21 12.58
C ALA A 136 -1.58 13.75 13.75
N VAL A 137 -1.75 14.37 14.93
CA VAL A 137 -0.99 14.03 16.14
C VAL A 137 -1.24 12.59 16.59
N THR A 138 -2.51 12.17 16.61
CA THR A 138 -2.87 10.80 17.02
C THR A 138 -2.36 9.79 16.00
N LEU A 139 -2.50 10.11 14.71
CA LEU A 139 -2.02 9.26 13.63
C LEU A 139 -0.50 9.11 13.68
N ASP A 140 0.24 10.19 13.90
CA ASP A 140 1.70 10.15 14.06
C ASP A 140 2.13 9.26 15.22
N GLN A 141 1.40 9.25 16.34
CA GLN A 141 1.70 8.35 17.46
C GLN A 141 1.49 6.88 17.10
N VAL A 142 0.47 6.59 16.31
CA VAL A 142 0.24 5.24 15.77
C VAL A 142 1.37 4.86 14.81
N LEU A 143 1.79 5.78 13.93
CA LEU A 143 2.88 5.53 12.98
C LEU A 143 4.24 5.39 13.67
N ASP A 144 4.58 6.24 14.64
CA ASP A 144 5.78 6.13 15.48
C ASP A 144 5.89 4.73 16.10
N THR A 145 4.76 4.20 16.60
CA THR A 145 4.69 2.84 17.14
C THR A 145 4.85 1.79 16.03
N SER A 146 4.13 1.94 14.92
CA SER A 146 4.21 1.04 13.76
C SER A 146 5.61 0.92 13.18
N CYS A 147 6.31 2.05 13.06
CA CYS A 147 7.62 2.14 12.44
C CYS A 147 8.74 1.60 13.35
N SER A 148 8.47 1.41 14.64
CA SER A 148 9.40 0.73 15.57
C SER A 148 9.47 -0.79 15.41
N ALA A 149 8.54 -1.39 14.65
CA ALA A 149 8.47 -2.84 14.46
C ALA A 149 9.61 -3.39 13.60
N ASN A 150 10.04 -4.63 13.88
CA ASN A 150 10.96 -5.35 13.01
C ASN A 150 10.23 -5.80 11.73
N THR A 151 10.25 -4.94 10.71
CA THR A 151 9.52 -5.13 9.45
C THR A 151 9.84 -6.48 8.79
N THR A 152 11.09 -6.96 8.82
CA THR A 152 11.47 -8.23 8.17
C THR A 152 10.92 -9.45 8.91
N ALA A 153 11.06 -9.46 10.24
CA ALA A 153 10.52 -10.54 11.07
C ALA A 153 8.99 -10.60 10.97
N CYS A 154 8.34 -9.43 11.02
CA CYS A 154 6.91 -9.31 10.92
C CYS A 154 6.37 -9.65 9.53
N ALA A 155 7.04 -9.28 8.45
CA ALA A 155 6.67 -9.70 7.10
C ALA A 155 6.70 -11.23 6.95
N THR A 156 7.72 -11.88 7.53
CA THR A 156 7.82 -13.34 7.55
C THR A 156 6.69 -13.96 8.36
N PHE A 157 6.41 -13.43 9.55
CA PHE A 157 5.31 -13.89 10.41
C PHE A 157 3.95 -13.73 9.71
N MET A 158 3.66 -12.56 9.14
CA MET A 158 2.41 -12.27 8.43
C MET A 158 2.23 -13.16 7.19
N THR A 159 3.30 -13.46 6.46
CA THR A 159 3.25 -14.40 5.33
C THR A 159 2.84 -15.80 5.79
N ASN A 160 3.42 -16.29 6.89
CA ASN A 160 3.04 -17.58 7.48
C ASN A 160 1.60 -17.55 8.02
N LEU A 161 1.19 -16.43 8.62
CA LEU A 161 -0.17 -16.25 9.12
C LEU A 161 -1.20 -16.27 7.98
N ALA A 162 -0.91 -15.62 6.85
CA ALA A 162 -1.74 -15.65 5.64
C ALA A 162 -1.87 -17.07 5.05
N ALA A 163 -0.77 -17.83 5.03
CA ALA A 163 -0.81 -19.24 4.63
C ALA A 163 -1.71 -20.08 5.57
N ASN A 164 -1.61 -19.86 6.88
CA ASN A 164 -2.47 -20.52 7.85
C ASN A 164 -3.94 -20.12 7.72
N LEU A 165 -4.23 -18.83 7.48
CA LEU A 165 -5.58 -18.29 7.28
C LEU A 165 -6.30 -19.04 6.15
N THR A 166 -5.62 -19.23 5.02
CA THR A 166 -6.19 -19.89 3.83
C THR A 166 -6.25 -21.42 3.92
N SER A 167 -5.71 -22.02 4.99
CA SER A 167 -5.79 -23.46 5.19
C SER A 167 -7.23 -23.93 5.46
N ASN A 168 -7.57 -25.14 5.01
CA ASN A 168 -8.92 -25.71 5.21
C ASN A 168 -9.30 -25.86 6.70
N ASN A 169 -8.32 -25.92 7.60
CA ASN A 169 -8.55 -26.06 9.04
C ASN A 169 -8.91 -24.73 9.72
N ASN A 170 -8.71 -23.60 9.04
CA ASN A 170 -8.97 -22.26 9.55
C ASN A 170 -10.09 -21.60 8.75
N CYS A 171 -9.74 -20.66 7.86
CA CYS A 171 -10.69 -19.89 7.05
C CYS A 171 -10.72 -20.31 5.58
N GLY A 172 -10.09 -21.42 5.19
CA GLY A 172 -9.91 -21.79 3.79
C GLY A 172 -11.21 -21.91 2.97
N ALA A 173 -12.31 -22.37 3.59
CA ALA A 173 -13.62 -22.39 2.92
C ALA A 173 -14.15 -20.97 2.66
N ASP A 174 -14.08 -20.10 3.66
CA ASP A 174 -14.50 -18.70 3.58
C ASP A 174 -13.64 -17.89 2.60
N TYR A 175 -12.32 -18.12 2.59
CA TYR A 175 -11.41 -17.50 1.65
C TYR A 175 -11.75 -17.85 0.20
N LYS A 176 -12.00 -19.14 -0.09
CA LYS A 176 -12.40 -19.61 -1.44
C LYS A 176 -13.74 -19.04 -1.89
N LEU A 177 -14.65 -18.76 -0.96
CA LEU A 177 -15.94 -18.13 -1.21
C LEU A 177 -15.84 -16.60 -1.31
N GLY A 178 -14.66 -16.01 -1.16
CA GLY A 178 -14.45 -14.57 -1.23
C GLY A 178 -15.07 -13.82 -0.05
N ASN A 179 -15.09 -14.44 1.13
CA ASN A 179 -15.59 -13.79 2.33
C ASN A 179 -14.80 -12.48 2.58
N PRO A 180 -15.45 -11.32 2.64
CA PRO A 180 -14.76 -10.02 2.65
C PRO A 180 -13.86 -9.84 3.87
N THR A 181 -14.25 -10.35 5.05
CA THR A 181 -13.41 -10.26 6.26
C THR A 181 -12.15 -11.11 6.11
N VAL A 182 -12.27 -12.31 5.54
CA VAL A 182 -11.15 -13.22 5.34
C VAL A 182 -10.23 -12.74 4.21
N THR A 183 -10.78 -12.25 3.09
CA THR A 183 -9.97 -11.71 2.00
C THR A 183 -9.22 -10.45 2.44
N GLN A 184 -9.87 -9.53 3.15
CA GLN A 184 -9.19 -8.35 3.71
C GLN A 184 -8.08 -8.71 4.70
N ALA A 185 -8.29 -9.73 5.54
CA ALA A 185 -7.24 -10.23 6.43
C ALA A 185 -6.07 -10.82 5.66
N TYR A 186 -6.34 -11.63 4.64
CA TYR A 186 -5.31 -12.18 3.77
C TYR A 186 -4.51 -11.05 3.10
N ASP A 187 -5.20 -10.12 2.44
CA ASP A 187 -4.59 -9.01 1.69
C ASP A 187 -3.77 -8.10 2.62
N GLY A 188 -4.27 -7.80 3.82
CA GLY A 188 -3.53 -7.05 4.83
C GLY A 188 -2.30 -7.77 5.36
N MET A 189 -2.34 -9.10 5.51
CA MET A 189 -1.18 -9.89 5.93
C MET A 189 -0.10 -9.95 4.85
N VAL A 190 -0.45 -10.28 3.60
CA VAL A 190 0.53 -10.37 2.50
C VAL A 190 1.07 -9.00 2.08
N SER A 191 0.37 -7.93 2.42
CA SER A 191 0.75 -6.54 2.12
C SER A 191 1.36 -5.81 3.30
N TYR A 192 1.66 -6.52 4.40
CA TYR A 192 2.30 -5.94 5.57
C TYR A 192 3.57 -5.17 5.20
N GLU A 193 4.50 -5.80 4.48
CA GLU A 193 5.79 -5.19 4.17
C GLU A 193 5.69 -3.92 3.31
N PRO A 194 5.01 -3.90 2.14
CA PRO A 194 4.91 -2.68 1.35
C PRO A 194 4.21 -1.56 2.10
N ILE A 195 3.18 -1.86 2.90
CA ILE A 195 2.46 -0.83 3.66
C ILE A 195 3.33 -0.31 4.80
N ALA A 196 3.96 -1.19 5.58
CA ALA A 196 4.85 -0.79 6.68
C ALA A 196 5.95 0.15 6.18
N LYS A 197 6.61 -0.17 5.06
CA LYS A 197 7.61 0.72 4.46
C LYS A 197 7.02 2.04 3.99
N ALA A 198 5.84 2.02 3.37
CA ALA A 198 5.23 3.21 2.78
C ALA A 198 4.68 4.19 3.83
N VAL A 199 4.11 3.70 4.94
CA VAL A 199 3.56 4.57 5.98
C VAL A 199 4.64 5.21 6.85
N CYS A 200 5.83 4.62 6.88
CA CYS A 200 7.01 5.16 7.56
C CYS A 200 7.85 6.09 6.67
N LEU A 201 7.36 6.46 5.48
CA LEU A 201 8.00 7.49 4.68
C LEU A 201 7.70 8.88 5.25
N GLU A 202 8.71 9.74 5.26
CA GLU A 202 8.60 11.14 5.70
C GLU A 202 8.83 12.10 4.54
N ASP A 203 8.11 13.22 4.54
CA ASP A 203 8.43 14.33 3.66
C ASP A 203 9.66 15.07 4.21
N PRO A 204 10.76 15.18 3.43
CA PRO A 204 11.98 15.81 3.91
C PRO A 204 11.86 17.33 4.11
N SER A 205 10.76 17.92 3.63
CA SER A 205 10.48 19.35 3.69
C SER A 205 9.68 19.72 4.95
N THR A 206 8.74 18.87 5.36
CA THR A 206 7.87 19.11 6.52
C THR A 206 8.28 18.30 7.75
N HIS A 207 9.05 17.22 7.55
CA HIS A 207 9.38 16.21 8.57
C HIS A 207 8.17 15.48 9.14
N GLU A 208 7.05 15.49 8.42
CA GLU A 208 5.85 14.73 8.75
C GLU A 208 5.78 13.44 7.93
N TYR A 209 5.04 12.45 8.44
CA TYR A 209 4.82 11.22 7.67
C TYR A 209 4.00 11.52 6.41
N CYS A 210 4.48 11.02 5.27
CA CYS A 210 3.77 11.09 3.99
C CYS A 210 2.35 10.52 4.08
N PHE A 211 2.17 9.46 4.90
CA PHE A 211 0.84 8.90 5.15
C PHE A 211 -0.06 9.87 5.93
N THR A 212 0.47 10.51 6.97
CA THR A 212 -0.29 11.48 7.78
C THR A 212 -0.74 12.65 6.92
N GLU A 213 0.15 13.22 6.11
CA GLU A 213 -0.20 14.30 5.18
C GLU A 213 -1.28 13.84 4.18
N ALA A 214 -1.17 12.62 3.65
CA ALA A 214 -2.15 12.07 2.71
C ALA A 214 -3.51 11.77 3.35
N ALA A 215 -3.53 11.25 4.58
CA ALA A 215 -4.73 10.83 5.29
C ALA A 215 -5.52 12.02 5.86
N THR A 216 -4.81 13.07 6.29
CA THR A 216 -5.42 14.26 6.91
C THR A 216 -5.74 15.36 5.90
N ASN A 217 -5.37 15.19 4.63
CA ASN A 217 -5.71 16.13 3.57
C ASN A 217 -7.19 16.02 3.17
N SER A 218 -8.04 16.81 3.84
CA SER A 218 -9.48 16.89 3.59
C SER A 218 -9.85 17.43 2.21
N THR A 219 -8.91 18.06 1.50
CA THR A 219 -9.12 18.64 0.16
C THR A 219 -8.80 17.63 -0.94
N ASN A 220 -7.95 16.62 -0.66
CA ASN A 220 -7.55 15.61 -1.63
C ASN A 220 -7.36 14.23 -0.97
N ILE A 221 -8.40 13.40 -1.03
CA ILE A 221 -8.35 12.03 -0.51
C ILE A 221 -7.61 11.04 -1.43
N SER A 222 -7.17 11.49 -2.61
CA SER A 222 -6.49 10.60 -3.56
C SER A 222 -5.13 10.15 -3.03
N GLY A 223 -4.49 10.93 -2.16
CA GLY A 223 -3.28 10.54 -1.45
C GLY A 223 -3.51 9.30 -0.59
N TYR A 224 -4.55 9.32 0.26
CA TYR A 224 -4.90 8.18 1.10
C TYR A 224 -5.21 6.91 0.28
N ALA A 225 -5.92 7.06 -0.86
CA ALA A 225 -6.27 5.95 -1.73
C ALA A 225 -5.04 5.19 -2.28
N LEU A 226 -3.86 5.82 -2.37
CA LEU A 226 -2.63 5.13 -2.75
C LEU A 226 -2.27 4.01 -1.78
N TYR A 227 -2.47 4.22 -0.48
CA TYR A 227 -2.12 3.26 0.56
C TYR A 227 -3.09 2.07 0.63
N LEU A 228 -4.18 2.12 -0.13
CA LEU A 228 -5.10 1.00 -0.30
C LEU A 228 -4.74 0.12 -1.50
N LEU A 229 -3.82 0.57 -2.38
CA LEU A 229 -3.37 -0.21 -3.54
C LEU A 229 -2.82 -1.59 -3.15
N PRO A 230 -1.98 -1.71 -2.09
CA PRO A 230 -1.47 -3.01 -1.70
C PRO A 230 -2.55 -3.94 -1.19
N LEU A 231 -3.68 -3.40 -0.73
CA LEU A 231 -4.81 -4.17 -0.24
C LEU A 231 -5.77 -4.61 -1.36
N GLY A 232 -5.40 -4.42 -2.62
CA GLY A 232 -6.19 -4.81 -3.79
C GLY A 232 -7.19 -3.76 -4.26
N ASN A 233 -7.26 -2.60 -3.60
CA ASN A 233 -8.18 -1.54 -4.00
C ASN A 233 -7.57 -0.77 -5.18
N SER A 234 -8.31 -0.65 -6.28
CA SER A 234 -7.85 0.11 -7.44
C SER A 234 -7.91 1.61 -7.18
N LEU A 235 -6.95 2.37 -7.72
CA LEU A 235 -7.04 3.82 -7.73
C LEU A 235 -8.18 4.26 -8.67
N PRO A 236 -9.16 5.06 -8.21
CA PRO A 236 -10.18 5.61 -9.09
C PRO A 236 -9.54 6.42 -10.24
N GLY A 237 -10.06 6.31 -11.47
CA GLY A 237 -9.45 6.98 -12.65
C GLY A 237 -9.41 8.52 -12.57
N GLY A 238 -10.30 9.11 -11.77
CA GLY A 238 -10.31 10.55 -11.47
C GLY A 238 -9.35 10.98 -10.36
N SER A 239 -8.69 10.06 -9.67
CA SER A 239 -7.82 10.37 -8.54
C SER A 239 -6.59 11.16 -8.99
N ARG A 240 -6.29 12.22 -8.24
CA ARG A 240 -5.15 13.11 -8.49
C ARG A 240 -4.38 13.30 -7.18
N PRO A 241 -3.57 12.31 -6.75
CA PRO A 241 -2.70 12.49 -5.60
C PRO A 241 -1.70 13.64 -5.88
N ALA A 242 -1.14 14.21 -4.82
CA ALA A 242 -0.15 15.27 -4.95
C ALA A 242 1.08 14.79 -5.74
N CYS A 243 1.55 15.59 -6.69
CA CYS A 243 2.71 15.27 -7.50
C CYS A 243 4.01 15.67 -6.79
N ASN A 244 4.29 15.03 -5.65
CA ASN A 244 5.43 15.30 -4.79
C ASN A 244 6.31 14.06 -4.56
N GLN A 245 7.35 14.21 -3.73
CA GLN A 245 8.30 13.12 -3.44
C GLN A 245 7.65 11.97 -2.67
N CYS A 246 6.71 12.24 -1.77
CA CYS A 246 5.94 11.21 -1.07
C CYS A 246 5.22 10.26 -2.04
N THR A 247 4.50 10.80 -3.04
CA THR A 247 3.82 9.95 -4.04
C THR A 247 4.81 9.12 -4.85
N GLN A 248 5.95 9.69 -5.25
CA GLN A 248 6.98 8.95 -5.99
C GLN A 248 7.60 7.83 -5.14
N ALA A 249 7.96 8.12 -3.89
CA ALA A 249 8.58 7.16 -2.98
C ALA A 249 7.62 6.03 -2.60
N THR A 250 6.36 6.35 -2.28
CA THR A 250 5.31 5.35 -2.01
C THR A 250 5.12 4.42 -3.21
N MET A 251 5.00 4.97 -4.42
CA MET A 251 4.88 4.15 -5.63
C MET A 251 6.16 3.38 -5.96
N ALA A 252 7.35 3.86 -5.57
CA ALA A 252 8.60 3.12 -5.73
C ALA A 252 8.64 1.89 -4.81
N ILE A 253 8.15 1.99 -3.58
CA ILE A 253 8.01 0.84 -2.67
C ILE A 253 7.03 -0.18 -3.25
N PHE A 254 5.86 0.27 -3.70
CA PHE A 254 4.84 -0.65 -4.24
C PHE A 254 5.29 -1.33 -5.53
N LYS A 255 6.09 -0.66 -6.35
CA LYS A 255 6.72 -1.24 -7.54
C LYS A 255 7.50 -2.52 -7.21
N ASP A 256 8.28 -2.49 -6.13
CA ASP A 256 9.15 -3.59 -5.74
C ASP A 256 8.35 -4.78 -5.17
N SER A 257 7.16 -4.54 -4.62
CA SER A 257 6.25 -5.61 -4.19
C SER A 257 5.33 -6.11 -5.32
N ALA A 258 5.05 -5.30 -6.34
CA ALA A 258 4.19 -5.66 -7.46
C ALA A 258 4.77 -6.77 -8.36
N VAL A 259 6.09 -7.01 -8.32
CA VAL A 259 6.73 -8.11 -9.05
C VAL A 259 6.49 -9.48 -8.40
N VAL A 260 6.08 -9.53 -7.14
CA VAL A 260 5.90 -10.77 -6.37
C VAL A 260 4.50 -11.34 -6.58
N LYS A 261 4.41 -12.61 -6.95
CA LYS A 261 3.13 -13.32 -7.12
C LYS A 261 2.35 -13.37 -5.81
N GLY A 262 1.03 -13.33 -5.92
CA GLY A 262 0.12 -13.37 -4.77
C GLY A 262 0.00 -12.04 -4.01
N ASN A 263 0.82 -11.03 -4.31
CA ASN A 263 0.59 -9.68 -3.81
C ASN A 263 -0.55 -9.00 -4.61
N PRO A 264 -1.54 -8.35 -3.97
CA PRO A 264 -2.62 -7.68 -4.69
C PRO A 264 -2.15 -6.56 -5.63
N LEU A 265 -0.95 -5.99 -5.40
CA LEU A 265 -0.30 -5.00 -6.26
C LEU A 265 -0.10 -5.47 -7.70
N VAL A 266 -0.07 -6.78 -7.94
CA VAL A 266 0.01 -7.33 -9.30
C VAL A 266 -1.12 -6.79 -10.18
N GLN A 267 -2.30 -6.52 -9.60
CA GLN A 267 -3.46 -6.00 -10.33
C GLN A 267 -3.60 -4.48 -10.21
N THR A 268 -3.21 -3.89 -9.10
CA THR A 268 -3.51 -2.47 -8.80
C THR A 268 -2.39 -1.51 -9.20
N TYR A 269 -1.13 -1.97 -9.27
CA TYR A 269 0.03 -1.08 -9.46
C TYR A 269 0.04 -0.36 -10.80
N ILE A 270 -0.02 -1.10 -11.92
CA ILE A 270 0.10 -0.52 -13.26
C ILE A 270 -1.05 0.46 -13.57
N PRO A 271 -2.33 0.12 -13.34
CA PRO A 271 -3.43 1.07 -13.55
C PRO A 271 -3.30 2.34 -12.70
N ALA A 272 -2.83 2.21 -11.45
CA ALA A 272 -2.59 3.35 -10.59
C ALA A 272 -1.44 4.22 -11.11
N ALA A 273 -0.31 3.62 -11.50
CA ALA A 273 0.83 4.32 -12.07
C ALA A 273 0.48 5.10 -13.34
N GLN A 274 -0.35 4.51 -14.21
CA GLN A 274 -0.88 5.19 -15.41
C GLN A 274 -1.75 6.40 -15.03
N THR A 275 -2.67 6.22 -14.07
CA THR A 275 -3.55 7.31 -13.59
C THR A 275 -2.74 8.46 -12.99
N ILE A 276 -1.71 8.15 -12.20
CA ILE A 276 -0.79 9.15 -11.63
C ILE A 276 -0.03 9.87 -12.73
N ASN A 277 0.54 9.15 -13.70
CA ASN A 277 1.30 9.76 -14.80
C ASN A 277 0.45 10.67 -15.71
N ILE A 278 -0.85 10.38 -15.86
CA ILE A 278 -1.77 11.29 -16.56
C ILE A 278 -1.89 12.63 -15.83
N GLY A 279 -1.92 12.64 -14.50
CA GLY A 279 -2.05 13.85 -13.69
C GLY A 279 -0.74 14.58 -13.42
N CYS A 280 0.34 13.85 -13.19
CA CYS A 280 1.63 14.38 -12.73
C CYS A 280 2.69 14.50 -13.83
N GLY A 281 2.36 14.09 -15.05
CA GLY A 281 3.27 14.11 -16.19
C GLY A 281 3.86 12.73 -16.50
N PRO A 282 4.36 12.55 -17.74
CA PRO A 282 4.87 11.27 -18.20
C PRO A 282 6.07 10.83 -17.34
N ASN A 283 6.14 9.53 -17.04
CA ASN A 283 7.21 8.89 -16.27
C ASN A 283 7.41 9.44 -14.84
N PHE A 284 6.41 10.11 -14.26
CA PHE A 284 6.45 10.54 -12.87
C PHE A 284 6.63 9.35 -11.91
N VAL A 285 5.94 8.24 -12.19
CA VAL A 285 6.16 6.92 -11.57
C VAL A 285 6.31 5.84 -12.65
N ASN A 286 6.97 4.74 -12.30
CA ASN A 286 7.20 3.64 -13.25
C ASN A 286 5.89 2.91 -13.58
N ALA A 287 5.47 2.92 -14.84
CA ALA A 287 4.26 2.24 -15.30
C ALA A 287 4.56 1.03 -16.21
N THR A 288 5.80 0.55 -16.24
CA THR A 288 6.27 -0.53 -17.14
C THR A 288 6.91 -1.68 -16.37
N VAL A 289 6.37 -2.01 -15.20
CA VAL A 289 6.87 -3.09 -14.33
C VAL A 289 6.31 -4.43 -14.78
N ASN A 290 7.15 -5.46 -14.77
CA ASN A 290 6.72 -6.84 -15.02
C ASN A 290 6.11 -7.44 -13.75
N VAL A 291 4.84 -7.16 -13.52
CA VAL A 291 4.10 -7.60 -12.34
C VAL A 291 3.98 -9.13 -12.25
N GLY A 292 4.01 -9.68 -11.03
CA GLY A 292 3.78 -11.11 -10.77
C GLY A 292 4.79 -12.07 -11.40
N THR A 293 6.01 -11.63 -11.66
CA THR A 293 7.06 -12.44 -12.29
C THR A 293 7.90 -13.25 -11.31
N GLN A 294 7.92 -12.89 -10.02
CA GLN A 294 8.73 -13.53 -8.99
C GLN A 294 7.87 -14.34 -8.03
N ASP A 295 8.38 -15.49 -7.56
CA ASP A 295 7.71 -16.29 -6.53
C ASP A 295 8.02 -15.75 -5.12
N SER A 296 7.03 -15.82 -4.22
CA SER A 296 7.13 -15.43 -2.81
C SER A 296 8.11 -16.33 -2.06
N GLY A 297 9.39 -15.97 -2.06
CA GLY A 297 10.48 -16.80 -1.54
C GLY A 297 11.81 -16.59 -2.26
N SER A 298 11.77 -15.99 -3.46
CA SER A 298 12.96 -15.42 -4.09
C SER A 298 13.19 -14.02 -3.53
N SER A 299 13.60 -13.90 -2.27
CA SER A 299 14.29 -12.69 -1.83
C SER A 299 15.46 -12.50 -2.79
N SER A 300 15.45 -11.39 -3.51
CA SER A 300 16.52 -10.92 -4.37
C SER A 300 17.83 -10.96 -3.59
N LYS A 301 18.57 -12.05 -3.69
CA LYS A 301 20.01 -12.02 -3.43
C LYS A 301 20.55 -11.12 -4.52
N THR A 302 20.81 -9.87 -4.16
CA THR A 302 21.67 -8.97 -4.93
C THR A 302 22.87 -9.79 -5.37
N SER A 303 22.94 -10.08 -6.66
CA SER A 303 24.10 -10.71 -7.27
C SER A 303 25.20 -9.67 -7.29
N ALA A 304 25.99 -9.61 -6.22
CA ALA A 304 27.29 -8.97 -6.24
C ALA A 304 28.27 -9.93 -6.92
N SER A 305 28.33 -9.87 -8.26
CA SER A 305 29.46 -10.40 -9.00
C SER A 305 30.66 -9.47 -8.81
N GLY A 306 31.78 -10.05 -8.38
CA GLY A 306 33.11 -9.54 -8.71
C GLY A 306 33.97 -9.19 -7.50
N LEU A 307 34.63 -10.19 -6.92
CA LEU A 307 36.01 -10.07 -6.41
C LEU A 307 36.64 -11.47 -6.48
N THR A 308 37.47 -11.65 -7.49
CA THR A 308 38.33 -12.82 -7.71
C THR A 308 39.28 -13.01 -6.53
N ALA A 309 39.11 -14.10 -5.78
CA ALA A 309 40.11 -14.59 -4.83
C ALA A 309 41.03 -15.61 -5.52
N PRO A 310 42.37 -15.55 -5.32
CA PRO A 310 43.29 -16.54 -5.89
C PRO A 310 43.24 -17.86 -5.10
N PRO A 311 43.58 -19.00 -5.73
CA PRO A 311 43.47 -20.32 -5.10
C PRO A 311 44.60 -20.57 -4.08
N PRO A 312 44.37 -21.38 -3.02
CA PRO A 312 45.40 -21.79 -2.09
C PRO A 312 46.30 -22.90 -2.66
N PRO A 313 47.57 -23.03 -2.19
CA PRO A 313 48.48 -24.04 -2.69
C PRO A 313 48.15 -25.43 -2.12
N LEU A 314 48.22 -26.43 -2.99
CA LEU A 314 48.12 -27.86 -2.69
C LEU A 314 49.30 -28.32 -1.81
N THR A 315 49.04 -28.68 -0.55
CA THR A 315 49.97 -29.46 0.26
C THR A 315 49.62 -30.95 0.14
N PHE A 316 50.53 -31.67 -0.52
CA PHE A 316 50.59 -33.13 -0.58
C PHE A 316 50.81 -33.68 0.85
N VAL A 317 49.82 -34.39 1.40
CA VAL A 317 50.03 -35.24 2.58
C VAL A 317 49.89 -36.69 2.13
N GLY A 318 51.04 -37.37 2.07
CA GLY A 318 51.15 -38.77 1.68
C GLY A 318 50.45 -39.68 2.69
N PHE A 319 49.51 -40.48 2.19
CA PHE A 319 48.92 -41.60 2.91
C PHE A 319 49.90 -42.78 2.90
N LEU A 320 50.50 -43.07 4.06
CA LEU A 320 51.23 -44.31 4.29
C LEU A 320 50.23 -45.42 4.65
N LEU A 321 50.22 -46.45 3.81
CA LEU A 321 49.56 -47.73 4.02
C LEU A 321 50.24 -48.49 5.18
N ALA A 322 49.44 -48.98 6.13
CA ALA A 322 49.82 -50.10 6.97
C ALA A 322 48.58 -50.98 7.23
N SER A 323 48.63 -52.18 6.66
CA SER A 323 47.63 -53.24 6.74
C SER A 323 47.93 -54.17 7.92
N VAL A 324 46.95 -54.47 8.77
CA VAL A 324 46.88 -55.66 9.67
C VAL A 324 45.39 -55.92 9.92
N ILE A 325 44.69 -56.82 9.21
CA ILE A 325 44.55 -58.29 9.34
C ILE A 325 43.95 -58.77 10.69
N LEU A 326 42.83 -59.53 10.58
CA LEU A 326 42.19 -60.47 11.54
C LEU A 326 41.40 -59.86 12.73
N PHE A 327 40.24 -60.35 13.19
CA PHE A 327 39.56 -61.66 13.09
C PHE A 327 38.02 -61.51 13.27
N ALA A 328 37.31 -62.57 12.90
CA ALA A 328 35.87 -62.75 12.91
C ALA A 328 35.22 -63.04 14.28
N SER A 329 33.89 -62.88 14.31
CA SER A 329 32.88 -63.59 15.12
C SER A 329 32.81 -63.35 16.64
N ILE A 330 31.72 -62.71 17.09
CA ILE A 330 30.54 -63.28 17.79
C ILE A 330 29.41 -62.25 17.69
#